data_AF-A0AAX2M865-F1
#
_entry.id   AF-A0AAX2M865-F1
#
_cell.length_a   1.000
_cell.length_b   1.000
_cell.length_c   1.000
_cell.angle_alpha   90.00
_cell.angle_beta   90.00
_cell.angle_gamma   90.00
#
_symmetry.space_group_name_H-M   'P 1'
#
loop_
_entity.id
_entity.type
_entity.pdbx_description
1 polymer ?
#
loop_
_entity_poly.entity_id
_entity_poly.type
_entity_poly.pdbx_seq_one_letter_code
_entity_poly.pdbx_strand_id
1 'polypeptide(L)'
;MALQLAREPRSGMDGDAELTVSLRQDGRSYAFPCRMAFSSGDRVSVRFPDLTLAQRSELMQCTFGRPDAWAERETRKRERNPLDSALDIFHLGWLGLKGLWLLAASSLGIGRRPASVLWLLSLLPRQPISIRD
;
A
#
# COMPACT_ATOMS: atom_id res chain seq x y z
N MET A 1 -4.64 -3.15 11.85
CA MET A 1 -4.12 -2.96 13.22
C MET A 1 -3.69 -4.33 13.72
N ALA A 2 -2.39 -4.57 13.86
CA ALA A 2 -1.88 -5.84 14.36
C ALA A 2 -1.67 -5.69 15.86
N LEU A 3 -2.46 -6.42 16.66
CA LEU A 3 -2.25 -6.47 18.10
C LEU A 3 -1.20 -7.54 18.36
N GLN A 4 -0.07 -7.12 18.93
CA GLN A 4 0.94 -8.05 19.42
C GLN A 4 0.47 -8.55 20.78
N LEU A 5 0.32 -9.86 20.91
CA LEU A 5 -0.14 -10.47 22.13
C LEU A 5 1.03 -10.55 23.12
N ALA A 6 0.77 -10.21 24.39
CA ALA A 6 1.74 -10.40 25.47
C ALA A 6 2.04 -11.89 25.74
N ARG A 7 1.26 -12.80 25.16
CA ARG A 7 1.40 -14.25 25.26
C ARG A 7 1.01 -14.87 23.93
N GLU A 8 1.76 -15.86 23.47
CA GLU A 8 1.42 -16.55 22.22
C GLU A 8 -0.05 -16.99 22.25
N PRO A 9 -0.79 -16.76 21.16
CA PRO A 9 -2.17 -17.22 21.05
C PRO A 9 -2.18 -18.73 21.26
N ARG A 10 -3.15 -19.25 22.02
CA ARG A 10 -3.34 -20.70 22.16
C ARG A 10 -3.45 -21.28 20.75
N SER A 11 -2.46 -22.08 20.38
CA SER A 11 -2.34 -22.69 19.05
C SER A 11 -3.61 -23.48 18.75
N GLY A 12 -4.29 -23.16 17.65
CA GLY A 12 -5.49 -23.87 17.18
C GLY A 12 -6.82 -23.11 17.23
N MET A 13 -6.83 -21.78 17.31
CA MET A 13 -8.07 -21.01 17.20
C MET A 13 -8.58 -20.95 15.76
N ASP A 14 -9.85 -21.33 15.57
CA ASP A 14 -10.52 -21.33 14.28
C ASP A 14 -10.73 -19.90 13.72
N GLY A 15 -10.80 -19.78 12.40
CA GLY A 15 -10.77 -18.53 11.63
C GLY A 15 -11.98 -17.60 11.79
N ASP A 16 -12.90 -17.86 12.72
CA ASP A 16 -14.02 -16.97 13.07
C ASP A 16 -14.33 -17.00 14.59
N ALA A 17 -13.37 -17.41 15.42
CA ALA A 17 -13.58 -17.51 16.86
C ALA A 17 -14.04 -16.16 17.45
N GLU A 18 -15.10 -16.20 18.26
CA GLU A 18 -15.59 -15.02 18.99
C GLU A 18 -14.61 -14.64 20.10
N LEU A 19 -14.23 -13.38 20.10
CA LEU A 19 -13.23 -12.83 21.00
C LEU A 19 -13.68 -11.49 21.54
N THR A 20 -13.15 -11.14 22.70
CA THR A 20 -13.30 -9.80 23.25
C THR A 20 -11.92 -9.17 23.34
N VAL A 21 -11.76 -8.02 22.69
CA VAL A 21 -10.53 -7.22 22.78
C VAL A 21 -10.75 -6.14 23.81
N SER A 22 -9.87 -6.08 24.82
CA SER A 22 -9.83 -4.99 25.78
C SER A 22 -8.78 -3.96 25.36
N LEU A 23 -9.21 -2.70 25.25
CA LEU A 23 -8.34 -1.55 25.04
C LEU A 23 -8.38 -0.66 26.27
N ARG A 24 -7.24 -0.07 26.62
CA ARG A 24 -7.14 0.83 27.77
C ARG A 24 -6.66 2.21 27.33
N GLN A 25 -7.43 3.24 27.66
CA GLN A 25 -7.12 4.64 27.39
C GLN A 25 -7.39 5.45 28.66
N ASP A 26 -6.43 6.27 29.09
CA ASP A 26 -6.55 7.21 30.22
C ASP A 26 -7.15 6.59 31.50
N GLY A 27 -6.71 5.38 31.83
CA GLY A 27 -7.17 4.64 33.02
C GLY A 27 -8.55 3.97 32.87
N ARG A 28 -9.26 4.19 31.76
CA ARG A 28 -10.50 3.48 31.41
C ARG A 28 -10.21 2.27 30.54
N SER A 29 -10.90 1.16 30.81
CA SER A 29 -10.81 -0.05 30.00
C SER A 29 -12.13 -0.26 29.26
N TYR A 30 -12.03 -0.47 27.96
CA TYR A 30 -13.15 -0.73 27.06
C TYR A 30 -13.02 -2.14 26.51
N ALA A 31 -14.14 -2.85 26.39
CA ALA A 31 -14.19 -4.21 25.87
C ALA A 31 -15.05 -4.24 24.60
N PHE A 32 -14.48 -4.73 23.51
CA PHE A 32 -15.11 -4.75 22.20
C PHE A 32 -15.28 -6.19 21.70
N PRO A 33 -16.51 -6.62 21.36
CA PRO A 33 -16.72 -7.91 20.73
C PRO A 33 -16.12 -7.91 19.33
N CYS A 34 -15.40 -8.96 19.01
CA CYS A 34 -14.70 -9.11 17.74
C CYS A 34 -14.64 -10.59 17.34
N ARG A 35 -14.27 -10.84 16.10
CA ARG A 35 -14.00 -12.19 15.60
C ARG A 35 -12.56 -12.28 15.13
N MET A 36 -11.95 -13.43 15.35
CA MET A 36 -10.64 -13.72 14.77
C MET A 36 -10.74 -13.65 13.24
N ALA A 37 -9.81 -12.97 12.60
CA ALA A 37 -9.66 -12.97 11.15
C ALA A 37 -8.44 -13.78 10.72
N PHE A 38 -7.34 -13.66 11.47
CA PHE A 38 -6.10 -14.36 11.18
C PHE A 38 -5.22 -14.40 12.44
N SER A 39 -4.47 -15.49 12.63
CA SER A 39 -3.43 -15.58 13.65
C SER A 39 -2.12 -16.05 13.01
N SER A 40 -1.01 -15.40 13.35
CA SER A 40 0.32 -15.80 12.91
C SER A 40 1.35 -15.39 13.93
N GLY A 41 2.07 -16.38 14.46
CA GLY A 41 3.04 -16.18 15.55
C GLY A 41 2.40 -15.47 16.75
N ASP A 42 2.97 -14.34 17.14
CA ASP A 42 2.53 -13.50 18.26
C ASP A 42 1.48 -12.44 17.88
N ARG A 43 0.99 -12.47 16.63
CA ARG A 43 0.02 -11.49 16.11
C ARG A 43 -1.32 -12.12 15.85
N VAL A 44 -2.36 -11.42 16.28
CA VAL A 44 -3.74 -11.73 15.91
C VAL A 44 -4.36 -10.52 15.25
N SER A 45 -5.01 -10.79 14.12
CA SER A 45 -5.88 -9.85 13.44
C SER A 45 -7.32 -10.19 13.78
N VAL A 46 -8.09 -9.17 14.13
CA VAL A 46 -9.50 -9.30 14.50
C VAL A 46 -10.34 -8.40 13.61
N ARG A 47 -11.61 -8.77 13.45
CA ARG A 47 -12.65 -7.96 12.79
C ARG A 47 -13.76 -7.65 13.79
N PHE A 48 -14.43 -6.51 13.63
CA PHE A 48 -15.48 -6.05 14.54
C PHE A 48 -16.83 -5.95 13.80
N PRO A 49 -17.54 -7.08 13.59
CA PRO A 49 -18.76 -7.09 12.79
C PRO A 49 -19.94 -6.36 13.46
N ASP A 50 -20.14 -6.55 14.76
CA ASP A 50 -21.40 -6.21 15.44
C ASP A 50 -21.22 -5.13 16.51
N LEU A 51 -20.55 -4.02 16.17
CA LEU A 51 -20.42 -2.88 17.07
C LEU A 51 -21.63 -1.94 16.98
N THR A 52 -22.14 -1.55 18.14
CA THR A 52 -23.04 -0.40 18.28
C THR A 52 -22.35 0.91 17.89
N LEU A 53 -23.12 1.96 17.59
CA LEU A 53 -22.56 3.27 17.27
C LEU A 53 -21.69 3.83 18.41
N ALA A 54 -22.13 3.64 19.66
CA ALA A 54 -21.38 4.03 20.85
C ALA A 54 -20.03 3.31 20.93
N GLN A 55 -20.02 1.97 20.83
CA GLN A 55 -18.79 1.17 20.84
C GLN A 55 -17.86 1.52 19.67
N ARG A 56 -18.40 1.83 18.49
CA ARG A 56 -17.60 2.26 17.34
C ARG A 56 -16.91 3.60 17.60
N SER A 57 -17.61 4.55 18.24
CA SER A 57 -17.03 5.82 18.67
C SER A 57 -15.91 5.63 19.70
N GLU A 58 -16.15 4.79 20.72
CA GLU A 58 -15.16 4.46 21.75
C GLU A 58 -13.92 3.77 21.16
N LEU A 59 -14.10 2.85 20.23
CA LEU A 59 -13.00 2.18 19.52
C LEU A 59 -12.16 3.18 18.70
N MET A 60 -12.83 4.13 18.02
CA MET A 60 -12.15 5.19 17.28
C MET A 60 -11.36 6.10 18.21
N GLN A 61 -11.91 6.47 19.37
CA GLN A 61 -11.21 7.28 20.38
C GLN A 61 -10.00 6.55 20.95
N CYS A 62 -10.13 5.26 21.26
CA CYS A 62 -9.01 4.43 21.74
C CYS A 62 -7.88 4.30 20.72
N THR A 63 -8.20 4.28 19.42
CA THR A 63 -7.23 4.00 18.35
C THR A 63 -6.63 5.27 17.76
N PHE A 64 -7.42 6.31 17.58
CA PHE A 64 -7.03 7.54 16.88
C PHE A 64 -7.13 8.80 17.73
N GLY A 65 -7.81 8.75 18.88
CA GLY A 65 -8.09 9.91 19.74
C GLY A 65 -6.92 10.39 20.59
N ARG A 66 -5.75 9.76 20.49
CA ARG A 66 -4.53 10.14 21.22
C ARG A 66 -3.65 11.08 20.40
N PRO A 67 -3.73 12.43 20.60
CA PRO A 67 -2.91 13.39 19.85
C PRO A 67 -1.41 13.20 20.07
N ASP A 68 -1.02 12.69 21.24
CA ASP A 68 0.34 12.32 21.60
C ASP A 68 0.89 11.17 20.74
N ALA A 69 0.06 10.20 20.36
CA ALA A 69 0.46 9.13 19.45
C ALA A 69 0.81 9.64 18.03
N TRP A 70 0.30 10.82 17.65
CA TRP A 70 0.64 11.50 16.40
C TRP A 70 1.82 12.46 16.56
N ALA A 71 1.91 13.15 17.70
CA ALA A 71 3.00 14.07 18.00
C ALA A 71 4.35 13.36 18.12
N GLU A 72 4.38 12.19 18.78
CA GLU A 72 5.61 11.40 18.95
C GLU A 72 6.10 10.78 17.64
N ARG A 73 5.20 10.61 16.66
CA ARG A 73 5.56 10.20 15.30
C ARG A 73 6.26 11.32 14.52
N GLU A 74 5.85 12.57 14.73
CA GLU A 74 6.47 13.74 14.09
C GLU A 74 7.85 14.03 14.70
N THR A 75 8.02 13.88 16.02
CA THR A 75 9.33 14.09 16.68
C THR A 75 10.35 12.99 16.35
N ARG A 76 9.91 11.78 15.98
CA ARG A 76 10.81 10.69 15.54
C ARG A 76 11.32 10.89 14.11
N LYS A 77 10.77 11.81 13.32
CA LYS A 77 11.48 12.40 12.18
C LYS A 77 12.55 13.33 12.75
N ARG A 78 13.62 12.70 13.24
CA ARG A 78 14.92 13.36 13.42
C ARG A 78 15.13 14.25 12.20
N GLU A 79 15.34 15.55 12.41
CA GLU A 79 15.65 16.50 11.35
C GLU A 79 16.79 15.92 10.51
N ARG A 80 16.43 15.28 9.40
CA ARG A 80 17.38 14.85 8.39
C ARG A 80 17.95 16.16 7.86
N ASN A 81 19.27 16.16 7.63
CA ASN A 81 20.01 17.29 7.04
C ASN A 81 19.13 18.01 6.00
N PRO A 82 19.00 19.35 5.99
CA PRO A 82 18.10 20.07 5.07
C PRO A 82 18.24 19.63 3.59
N LEU A 83 19.41 19.13 3.20
CA LEU A 83 19.64 18.57 1.86
C LEU A 83 18.89 17.26 1.58
N ASP A 84 18.66 16.41 2.58
CA ASP A 84 17.89 15.16 2.42
C ASP A 84 16.46 15.46 1.97
N SER A 85 15.83 16.47 2.59
CA SER A 85 14.48 16.91 2.22
C SER A 85 14.45 17.48 0.81
N ALA A 86 15.48 18.23 0.40
CA ALA A 86 15.58 18.76 -0.96
C ALA A 86 15.75 17.64 -2.00
N LEU A 87 16.57 16.62 -1.70
CA LEU A 87 16.73 15.44 -2.55
C LEU A 87 15.45 14.59 -2.62
N ASP A 88 14.72 14.45 -1.51
CA ASP A 88 13.43 13.77 -1.49
C ASP A 88 12.42 14.50 -2.41
N ILE A 89 12.34 15.84 -2.33
CA ILE A 89 11.48 16.65 -3.21
C ILE A 89 11.90 16.50 -4.68
N PHE A 90 13.20 16.57 -4.97
CA PHE A 90 13.73 16.39 -6.32
C PHE A 90 13.39 15.01 -6.88
N HIS A 91 13.53 13.96 -6.06
CA HIS A 91 13.20 12.60 -6.44
C HIS A 91 11.70 12.43 -6.72
N LEU A 92 10.82 13.02 -5.90
CA LEU A 92 9.37 13.05 -6.19
C LEU A 92 9.08 13.77 -7.52
N GLY A 93 9.72 14.91 -7.77
CA GLY A 93 9.59 15.65 -9.03
C GLY A 93 10.03 14.82 -10.24
N TRP A 94 11.16 14.12 -10.13
CA TRP A 94 11.66 13.21 -11.16
C TRP A 94 10.70 12.05 -11.44
N LEU A 95 10.13 11.42 -10.40
CA LEU A 95 9.13 10.37 -10.57
C LEU A 95 7.87 10.87 -11.30
N GLY A 96 7.41 12.08 -10.98
CA GLY A 96 6.29 12.72 -11.66
C GLY A 96 6.59 12.99 -13.13
N LEU A 97 7.76 13.57 -13.42
CA LEU A 97 8.20 13.86 -14.79
C LEU A 97 8.37 12.57 -15.61
N LYS A 98 8.94 11.51 -15.03
CA LYS A 98 9.04 10.19 -15.65
C LYS A 98 7.65 9.60 -15.97
N GLY A 99 6.70 9.73 -15.04
CA GLY A 99 5.31 9.32 -15.26
C GLY A 99 4.68 10.05 -16.45
N LEU A 100 4.81 11.37 -16.47
CA LEU A 100 4.34 12.21 -17.59
C LEU A 100 5.01 11.84 -18.92
N TRP A 101 6.32 11.59 -18.93
CA TRP A 101 7.03 11.13 -20.11
C TRP A 101 6.54 9.79 -20.63
N LEU A 102 6.26 8.82 -19.75
CA LEU A 102 5.72 7.52 -20.16
C LEU A 102 4.31 7.66 -20.75
N LEU A 103 3.47 8.50 -20.14
CA LEU A 103 2.14 8.82 -20.66
C LEU A 103 2.21 9.53 -22.02
N ALA A 104 3.09 10.52 -22.15
CA ALA A 104 3.31 11.27 -23.38
C ALA A 104 3.92 10.39 -24.48
N ALA A 105 4.87 9.51 -24.15
CA ALA A 105 5.46 8.59 -25.13
C ALA A 105 4.43 7.61 -25.70
N SER A 106 3.49 7.17 -24.84
CA SER A 106 2.36 6.35 -25.24
C SER A 106 1.38 7.11 -26.14
N SER A 107 1.09 8.38 -25.85
CA SER A 107 0.14 9.19 -26.64
C SER A 107 0.72 9.71 -27.97
N LEU A 108 2.02 10.01 -28.02
CA LEU A 108 2.70 10.46 -29.25
C LEU A 108 3.00 9.31 -30.24
N GLY A 109 2.66 8.07 -29.91
CA GLY A 109 2.82 6.95 -30.83
C GLY A 109 4.30 6.70 -31.20
N ILE A 110 5.24 6.95 -30.28
CA ILE A 110 6.67 6.71 -30.48
C ILE A 110 7.00 5.20 -30.69
N GLY A 111 6.00 4.32 -30.56
CA GLY A 111 6.03 2.91 -30.98
C GLY A 111 5.34 2.57 -32.31
N ARG A 112 4.67 3.52 -33.00
CA ARG A 112 4.17 3.30 -34.36
C ARG A 112 5.37 3.40 -35.30
N ARG A 113 5.84 2.25 -35.82
CA ARG A 113 6.82 2.20 -36.91
C ARG A 113 6.39 3.23 -37.96
N PRO A 114 7.19 4.29 -38.21
CA PRO A 114 6.75 5.30 -39.15
C PRO A 114 6.61 4.60 -40.49
N ALA A 115 5.47 4.83 -41.17
CA ALA A 115 5.17 4.20 -42.44
C ALA A 115 6.29 4.40 -43.47
N SER A 116 7.12 5.43 -43.30
CA SER A 116 8.34 5.70 -44.06
C SER A 116 9.41 4.61 -43.96
N VAL A 117 9.58 3.93 -42.82
CA VAL A 117 10.57 2.84 -42.67
C VAL A 117 10.08 1.56 -43.35
N LEU A 118 8.79 1.27 -43.24
CA LEU A 118 8.16 0.15 -44.00
C LEU A 118 8.16 0.44 -45.50
N TRP A 119 7.99 1.69 -45.91
CA TRP A 119 8.13 2.15 -47.29
C TRP A 119 9.58 2.00 -47.79
N LEU A 120 10.59 2.40 -47.00
CA LEU A 120 12.00 2.25 -47.35
C LEU A 120 12.41 0.78 -47.51
N LEU A 121 11.93 -0.12 -46.65
CA LEU A 121 12.21 -1.56 -46.75
C LEU A 121 11.57 -2.21 -47.98
N SER A 122 10.58 -1.58 -48.63
CA SER A 122 10.01 -2.06 -49.88
C SER A 122 10.96 -1.90 -51.08
N LEU A 123 11.98 -1.04 -50.97
CA LEU A 123 13.01 -0.85 -51.99
C LEU A 123 14.11 -1.92 -51.94
N LEU A 124 14.08 -2.82 -50.95
CA LEU A 124 14.98 -3.97 -50.95
C LEU A 124 14.59 -4.94 -52.07
N PRO A 125 15.56 -5.39 -52.89
CA PRO A 125 15.29 -6.22 -54.06
C PRO A 125 14.69 -7.55 -53.63
N ARG A 126 13.43 -7.81 -54.04
CA ARG A 126 12.77 -9.10 -53.86
C ARG A 126 13.45 -10.13 -54.77
N GLN A 127 13.94 -11.21 -54.19
CA GLN A 127 14.56 -12.29 -54.95
C GLN A 127 13.49 -12.95 -55.84
N PRO A 128 13.73 -13.08 -57.16
CA PRO A 128 12.79 -13.77 -58.04
C PRO A 128 12.77 -15.25 -57.69
N ILE A 129 11.56 -15.78 -57.44
CA ILE A 129 11.32 -17.21 -57.28
C ILE A 129 11.58 -17.86 -58.64
N SER A 130 12.63 -18.67 -58.74
CA SER A 130 12.84 -19.55 -59.89
C SER A 130 11.82 -20.68 -59.80
N ILE A 131 10.70 -20.54 -60.50
CA ILE A 131 9.85 -21.69 -60.83
C ILE A 131 10.72 -22.58 -61.73
N ARG A 132 11.05 -23.76 -61.23
CA ARG A 132 11.62 -24.85 -62.01
C ARG A 132 10.47 -25.84 -62.20
N ASP A 133 10.24 -26.15 -63.47
CA ASP A 133 9.09 -26.88 -64.03
C ASP A 133 8.69 -28.16 -63.27
#